data_AF-A0A929C3S6-F1
#
_entry.id   AF-A0A929C3S6-F1
#
_cell.length_a   1.000
_cell.length_b   1.000
_cell.length_c   1.000
_cell.angle_alpha   90.00
_cell.angle_beta   90.00
_cell.angle_gamma   90.00
#
_symmetry.space_group_name_H-M   'P 1'
#
loop_
_entity.id
_entity.type
_entity.pdbx_description
1 polymer ?
#
loop_
_entity_poly.entity_id
_entity_poly.type
_entity_poly.pdbx_seq_one_letter_code
_entity_poly.pdbx_strand_id
1 'polypeptide(L)'
;MDKPVPFKAILWDLGGVILRTEDWEPRHCLDRMLDLPNGKIYELVFESEISRNATVGEATNDDIWVRVGEQLTLSRDELTLVRDEFWSGDQIDMDLIRFIRARTNGTKMGLLSNGWSST
;
A
#
# COMPACT_ATOMS: atom_id res chain seq x y z
N MET A 1 40.68 7.18 11.99
CA MET A 1 39.50 7.34 11.12
C MET A 1 38.36 7.83 11.98
N ASP A 2 37.80 8.98 11.67
CA ASP A 2 36.62 9.48 12.39
C ASP A 2 35.46 8.52 12.15
N LYS A 3 34.82 8.09 13.25
CA LYS A 3 33.56 7.36 13.17
C LYS A 3 32.54 8.29 12.48
N PRO A 4 31.82 7.82 11.44
CA PRO A 4 30.75 8.62 10.86
C PRO A 4 29.81 9.07 11.97
N VAL A 5 29.49 10.37 11.97
CA VAL A 5 28.59 10.96 12.95
C VAL A 5 27.24 10.25 12.81
N PRO A 6 26.67 9.70 13.89
CA PRO A 6 25.38 9.02 13.81
C PRO A 6 24.32 9.97 13.24
N PHE A 7 23.50 9.49 12.30
CA PHE A 7 22.39 10.26 11.75
C PHE A 7 21.49 10.76 12.88
N LYS A 8 21.10 12.04 12.82
CA LYS A 8 20.23 12.65 13.85
C LYS A 8 18.79 12.15 13.76
N ALA A 9 18.33 11.84 12.54
CA ALA A 9 17.01 11.29 12.28
C ALA A 9 17.03 10.35 11.06
N ILE A 10 16.14 9.36 11.06
CA ILE A 10 15.85 8.48 9.93
C ILE A 10 14.34 8.44 9.76
N LEU A 11 13.87 8.67 8.53
CA LEU A 11 12.47 8.58 8.14
C LEU A 11 12.28 7.35 7.26
N TRP A 12 11.23 6.59 7.52
CA TRP A 12 10.88 5.37 6.80
C TRP A 12 9.60 5.59 6.03
N ASP A 13 9.58 5.18 4.77
CA ASP A 13 8.33 5.01 4.02
C ASP A 13 7.63 3.73 4.48
N LEU A 14 6.33 3.62 4.22
CA LEU A 14 5.55 2.41 4.49
C LEU A 14 5.49 1.54 3.23
N GLY A 15 4.84 2.03 2.17
CA GLY A 15 4.63 1.28 0.93
C GLY A 15 5.93 1.06 0.17
N GLY A 16 6.19 -0.18 -0.23
CA GLY A 16 7.42 -0.55 -0.95
C GLY A 16 8.68 -0.59 -0.09
N VAL A 17 8.58 -0.29 1.21
CA VAL A 17 9.70 -0.33 2.16
C VAL A 17 9.40 -1.24 3.34
N ILE A 18 8.48 -0.86 4.24
CA ILE A 18 8.09 -1.67 5.40
C ILE A 18 6.98 -2.66 5.03
N LEU A 19 6.01 -2.22 4.23
CA LEU A 19 4.92 -3.03 3.67
C LEU A 19 5.18 -3.22 2.18
N ARG A 20 5.23 -4.46 1.71
CA ARG A 20 5.61 -4.78 0.33
C ARG A 20 4.67 -5.83 -0.24
N THR A 21 4.38 -5.72 -1.53
CA THR A 21 3.76 -6.81 -2.28
C THR A 21 4.83 -7.86 -2.56
N GLU A 22 4.86 -8.90 -1.73
CA GLU A 22 5.79 -10.03 -1.85
C GLU A 22 5.24 -11.08 -2.82
N ASP A 23 3.92 -11.21 -2.90
CA ASP A 23 3.23 -12.02 -3.89
C ASP A 23 2.31 -11.17 -4.77
N TRP A 24 2.60 -11.11 -6.06
CA TRP A 24 1.79 -10.39 -7.04
C TRP A 24 0.67 -11.24 -7.64
N GLU A 25 0.71 -12.56 -7.42
CA GLU A 25 -0.24 -13.48 -8.03
C GLU A 25 -1.71 -13.21 -7.68
N PRO A 26 -2.08 -12.80 -6.44
CA PRO A 26 -3.46 -12.45 -6.14
C PRO A 26 -4.00 -11.33 -7.04
N ARG A 27 -3.20 -10.29 -7.31
CA ARG A 27 -3.59 -9.20 -8.22
C ARG A 27 -3.70 -9.68 -9.66
N HIS A 28 -2.77 -10.51 -10.13
CA HIS A 28 -2.88 -11.11 -11.46
C HIS A 28 -4.08 -12.06 -11.59
N CYS A 29 -4.44 -12.75 -10.51
CA CYS A 29 -5.61 -13.61 -10.47
C CYS A 29 -6.89 -12.79 -10.60
N LEU A 30 -6.99 -11.68 -9.88
CA LEU A 30 -8.09 -10.73 -10.02
C LEU A 30 -8.22 -10.20 -11.45
N ASP A 31 -7.13 -9.79 -12.09
CA ASP A 31 -7.17 -9.36 -13.49
C ASP A 31 -7.78 -10.44 -14.39
N ARG A 32 -7.35 -11.71 -14.25
CA ARG A 32 -7.90 -12.82 -15.05
C ARG A 32 -9.36 -13.12 -14.72
N MET A 33 -9.74 -13.12 -13.45
CA MET A 33 -11.11 -13.42 -13.00
C MET A 33 -12.11 -12.36 -13.47
N LEU A 34 -11.66 -11.12 -13.59
CA LEU A 34 -12.47 -9.97 -14.00
C LEU A 34 -12.34 -9.64 -15.50
N ASP A 35 -11.65 -10.48 -16.27
CA ASP A 35 -11.36 -10.29 -17.71
C ASP A 35 -10.69 -8.92 -18.02
N LEU A 36 -9.77 -8.52 -17.15
CA LEU A 36 -9.02 -7.28 -17.27
C LEU A 36 -7.64 -7.52 -17.92
N PRO A 37 -7.06 -6.50 -18.59
CA PRO A 37 -5.65 -6.52 -18.94
C PRO A 37 -4.76 -6.71 -17.71
N ASN A 38 -3.61 -7.36 -17.88
CA ASN A 38 -2.63 -7.56 -16.80
C ASN A 38 -2.19 -6.20 -16.21
N GLY A 39 -2.26 -6.08 -14.88
CA GLY A 39 -1.92 -4.89 -14.11
C GLY A 39 -3.10 -3.94 -13.94
N LYS A 40 -4.26 -4.22 -14.54
CA LYS A 40 -5.33 -3.23 -14.59
C LYS A 40 -5.96 -3.00 -13.23
N ILE A 41 -6.17 -4.04 -12.42
CA ILE A 41 -6.73 -3.89 -11.08
C ILE A 41 -5.83 -3.00 -10.20
N TYR A 42 -4.52 -3.11 -10.36
CA TYR A 42 -3.55 -2.25 -9.68
C TYR A 42 -3.70 -0.78 -10.12
N GLU A 43 -3.81 -0.52 -11.44
CA GLU A 43 -4.04 0.84 -11.96
C GLU A 43 -5.34 1.45 -11.42
N LEU A 44 -6.42 0.67 -11.34
CA LEU A 44 -7.71 1.15 -10.84
C LEU A 44 -7.62 1.60 -9.37
N VAL A 45 -6.88 0.85 -8.54
CA VAL A 45 -6.71 1.15 -7.11
C VAL A 45 -5.70 2.27 -6.89
N PHE A 46 -4.52 2.21 -7.51
CA PHE A 46 -3.40 3.11 -7.19
C PHE A 46 -3.21 4.27 -8.17
N GLU A 47 -3.62 4.15 -9.43
CA GLU A 47 -3.34 5.12 -10.50
C GLU A 47 -4.57 5.90 -11.00
N SER A 48 -5.68 5.83 -10.28
CA SER A 48 -6.90 6.54 -10.58
C SER A 48 -6.86 8.02 -10.15
N GLU A 49 -7.81 8.83 -10.60
CA GLU A 49 -7.97 10.21 -10.12
C GLU A 49 -8.31 10.23 -8.63
N ILE A 50 -9.16 9.29 -8.19
CA ILE A 50 -9.60 9.19 -6.80
C ILE A 50 -8.47 8.80 -5.86
N SER A 51 -7.53 7.95 -6.28
CA SER A 51 -6.34 7.62 -5.50
C SER A 51 -5.38 8.81 -5.34
N ARG A 52 -5.28 9.66 -6.38
CA ARG A 52 -4.52 10.93 -6.32
C ARG A 52 -5.16 11.89 -5.32
N ASN A 53 -6.48 12.05 -5.35
CA ASN A 53 -7.21 12.89 -4.39
C ASN A 53 -7.08 12.35 -2.96
N ALA A 54 -7.16 11.02 -2.79
CA ALA A 54 -6.98 10.42 -1.47
C ALA A 54 -5.57 10.65 -0.91
N THR A 55 -4.56 10.69 -1.77
CA THR A 55 -3.16 10.97 -1.37
C THR A 55 -2.99 12.38 -0.76
N VAL A 56 -3.84 13.33 -1.15
CA VAL A 56 -3.84 14.71 -0.60
C VAL A 56 -4.95 14.94 0.45
N GLY A 57 -5.68 13.89 0.83
CA GLY A 57 -6.74 13.96 1.84
C GLY A 57 -8.09 14.48 1.34
N GLU A 58 -8.29 14.54 0.01
CA GLU A 58 -9.54 14.96 -0.62
C GLU A 58 -10.51 13.79 -0.89
N ALA A 59 -10.06 12.56 -0.67
CA ALA A 59 -10.87 11.34 -0.72
C ALA A 59 -10.38 10.32 0.32
N THR A 60 -11.21 9.33 0.61
CA THR A 60 -10.88 8.26 1.55
C THR A 60 -10.50 6.97 0.81
N ASN A 61 -9.91 6.02 1.55
CA ASN A 61 -9.71 4.67 1.03
C ASN A 61 -11.05 4.01 0.61
N ASP A 62 -12.13 4.25 1.35
CA ASP A 62 -13.43 3.67 1.03
C ASP A 62 -14.00 4.23 -0.28
N ASP A 63 -13.78 5.52 -0.56
CA ASP A 63 -14.19 6.14 -1.82
C ASP A 63 -13.51 5.48 -3.02
N ILE A 64 -12.22 5.12 -2.90
CA ILE A 64 -11.47 4.38 -3.93
C ILE A 64 -12.15 3.04 -4.20
N TRP A 65 -12.46 2.26 -3.15
CA TRP A 65 -13.08 0.95 -3.32
C TRP A 65 -14.49 1.03 -3.88
N VAL A 66 -15.28 2.04 -3.48
CA VAL A 66 -16.59 2.31 -4.09
C VAL A 66 -16.42 2.57 -5.59
N ARG A 67 -15.46 3.42 -5.99
CA ARG A 67 -15.21 3.71 -7.41
C ARG A 67 -14.76 2.47 -8.19
N VAL A 68 -13.92 1.63 -7.60
CA VAL A 68 -13.50 0.35 -8.21
C VAL A 68 -14.71 -0.56 -8.43
N GLY A 69 -15.57 -0.71 -7.43
CA GLY A 69 -16.80 -1.51 -7.53
C GLY A 69 -17.73 -1.00 -8.63
N GLU A 70 -17.91 0.32 -8.74
CA GLU A 70 -18.72 0.94 -9.79
C GLU A 70 -18.13 0.68 -11.19
N GLN A 71 -16.83 0.87 -11.37
CA GLN A 71 -16.17 0.69 -12.68
C GLN A 71 -16.19 -0.76 -13.16
N LEU A 72 -16.16 -1.71 -12.24
CA LEU A 72 -16.18 -3.13 -12.52
C LEU A 72 -17.58 -3.74 -12.42
N THR A 73 -18.61 -2.93 -12.12
CA THR A 73 -20.01 -3.38 -11.92
C THR A 73 -20.14 -4.50 -10.89
N LEU A 74 -19.38 -4.41 -9.80
CA LEU A 74 -19.36 -5.42 -8.74
C LEU A 74 -20.49 -5.18 -7.73
N SER A 75 -21.10 -6.27 -7.28
CA SER A 75 -21.90 -6.25 -6.06
C SER A 75 -21.03 -5.97 -4.83
N ARG A 76 -21.66 -5.66 -3.71
CA ARG A 76 -20.96 -5.39 -2.44
C ARG A 76 -20.14 -6.61 -1.95
N ASP A 77 -20.68 -7.81 -2.14
CA ASP A 77 -20.03 -9.04 -1.71
C ASP A 77 -18.82 -9.35 -2.60
N GLU A 78 -18.96 -9.17 -3.92
CA GLU A 78 -17.84 -9.30 -4.86
C GLU A 78 -16.75 -8.27 -4.58
N LEU A 79 -17.12 -7.00 -4.33
CA LEU A 79 -16.15 -5.95 -4.01
C LEU A 79 -15.37 -6.27 -2.73
N THR A 80 -16.03 -6.87 -1.73
CA THR A 80 -15.36 -7.28 -0.49
C THR A 80 -14.31 -8.36 -0.78
N LEU A 81 -14.66 -9.37 -1.58
CA LEU A 81 -13.73 -10.43 -1.98
C LEU A 81 -12.56 -9.89 -2.82
N VAL A 82 -12.84 -9.02 -3.79
CA VAL A 82 -11.81 -8.38 -4.61
C VAL A 82 -10.85 -7.57 -3.76
N ARG A 83 -11.36 -6.80 -2.80
CA ARG A 83 -10.53 -6.01 -1.89
C ARG A 83 -9.63 -6.91 -1.03
N ASP A 84 -10.18 -7.96 -0.43
CA ASP A 84 -9.42 -8.85 0.44
C ASP A 84 -8.32 -9.60 -0.33
N GLU A 85 -8.66 -10.10 -1.53
CA GLU A 85 -7.70 -10.77 -2.41
C GLU A 85 -6.60 -9.82 -2.90
N PHE A 86 -6.95 -8.56 -3.22
CA PHE A 86 -6.00 -7.57 -3.74
C PHE A 86 -4.85 -7.28 -2.77
N TRP A 87 -5.11 -7.33 -1.46
CA TRP A 87 -4.14 -7.10 -0.40
C TRP A 87 -3.49 -8.38 0.14
N SER A 88 -3.95 -9.56 -0.26
CA SER A 88 -3.50 -10.84 0.32
C SER A 88 -2.02 -11.16 0.09
N GLY A 89 -1.43 -10.60 -0.97
CA GLY A 89 -0.01 -10.70 -1.29
C GLY A 89 0.90 -9.67 -0.59
N ASP A 90 0.31 -8.73 0.15
CA ASP A 90 1.07 -7.68 0.85
C ASP A 90 1.52 -8.17 2.23
N GLN A 91 2.81 -7.97 2.53
CA GLN A 91 3.46 -8.46 3.73
C GLN A 91 4.31 -7.39 4.39
N ILE A 92 4.35 -7.41 5.72
CA ILE A 92 5.26 -6.58 6.50
C ILE A 92 6.65 -7.22 6.52
N ASP A 93 7.68 -6.47 6.15
CA ASP A 93 9.07 -6.92 6.25
C ASP A 93 9.52 -6.92 7.72
N MET A 94 9.33 -8.08 8.36
CA MET A 94 9.68 -8.28 9.77
C MET A 94 11.19 -8.26 10.03
N ASP A 95 12.03 -8.53 9.03
CA ASP A 95 13.48 -8.38 9.13
C ASP A 95 13.89 -6.91 9.16
N LEU A 96 13.27 -6.08 8.32
CA LEU A 96 13.44 -4.64 8.36
C LEU A 96 12.95 -4.05 9.69
N ILE A 97 11.80 -4.48 10.21
CA ILE A 97 11.32 -4.07 11.53
C ILE A 97 12.34 -4.42 12.63
N ARG A 98 12.93 -5.61 12.61
CA ARG A 98 13.99 -6.00 13.54
C ARG A 98 15.23 -5.11 13.40
N PHE A 99 15.64 -4.82 12.16
CA PHE A 99 16.76 -3.94 11.86
C PHE A 99 16.58 -2.52 12.41
N ILE A 100 15.38 -1.94 12.22
CA ILE A 100 15.01 -0.60 12.69
C ILE A 100 15.08 -0.55 14.22
N ARG A 101 14.45 -1.54 14.89
CA ARG A 101 14.40 -1.61 16.36
C ARG A 101 15.77 -1.70 17.00
N ALA A 102 16.74 -2.36 16.37
CA ALA A 102 18.09 -2.49 16.90
C ALA A 102 18.90 -1.18 16.88
N ARG A 103 18.44 -0.14 16.15
CA ARG A 103 19.20 1.10 15.87
C ARG A 103 18.56 2.37 16.43
N THR A 104 17.56 2.24 17.29
CA THR A 104 16.81 3.38 17.86
C THR A 104 17.58 4.20 18.90
N ASN A 105 18.76 3.76 19.35
CA ASN A 105 19.52 4.47 20.37
C ASN A 105 20.20 5.74 19.81
N GLY A 106 19.69 6.91 20.20
CA GLY A 106 20.30 8.21 19.91
C GLY A 106 19.90 8.84 18.57
N THR A 107 19.15 8.13 17.74
CA THR A 107 18.63 8.61 16.44
C THR A 107 17.11 8.72 16.50
N LYS A 108 16.55 9.86 16.08
CA LYS A 108 15.09 10.02 15.97
C LYS A 108 14.57 9.16 14.82
N MET A 109 13.54 8.35 15.06
CA MET A 109 12.86 7.58 14.02
C MET A 109 11.52 8.24 13.70
N GLY A 110 11.16 8.29 12.43
CA GLY A 110 9.83 8.71 11.98
C GLY A 110 9.33 7.84 10.83
N LEU A 111 8.01 7.81 10.65
CA LEU A 111 7.36 7.27 9.46
C LEU A 111 6.89 8.46 8.62
N LEU A 112 7.19 8.44 7.32
CA LEU A 112 6.73 9.42 6.35
C LEU A 112 6.30 8.67 5.10
N SER A 113 5.00 8.48 4.95
CA SER A 113 4.39 7.76 3.84
C SER A 113 3.18 8.54 3.35
N ASN A 114 2.95 8.51 2.04
CA ASN A 114 1.62 8.77 1.53
C ASN A 114 0.70 7.64 2.02
N GLY A 115 -0.53 7.97 2.38
CA GLY A 115 -1.51 7.01 2.87
C GLY A 115 -2.90 7.59 2.76
N TRP A 116 -3.88 6.72 2.62
CA TRP A 116 -5.28 7.09 2.52
C TRP A 116 -5.95 6.90 3.87
N SER A 117 -6.74 7.87 4.31
CA SER A 117 -7.49 7.75 5.56
C SER A 117 -8.59 6.68 5.42
N SER A 118 -8.76 5.89 6.49
CA SER A 118 -9.95 5.07 6.68
C SER A 118 -11.02 5.92 7.38
N THR A 119 -12.11 6.26 6.67
CA THR A 119 -13.26 7.10 7.07
C THR A 119 -12.93 8.49 7.63
#